data_AF-A0A822E189-F1
#
_entry.id   AF-A0A822E189-F1
#
_cell.length_a   1.000
_cell.length_b   1.000
_cell.length_c   1.000
_cell.angle_alpha   90.00
_cell.angle_beta   90.00
_cell.angle_gamma   90.00
#
_symmetry.space_group_name_H-M   'P 1'
#
loop_
_entity.id
_entity.type
_entity.pdbx_description
1 polymer ?
#
loop_
_entity_poly.entity_id
_entity_poly.type
_entity_poly.pdbx_seq_one_letter_code
_entity_poly.pdbx_strand_id
1 'polypeptide(L)'
;TGISQSVAGKAAGQHGMNYIWTLDKKSSMRTYIELGVQGIVTNRVDLAKTLAISMGLKLATPSSSIPVATASLPSPNKCDCDYHKGGCTISWPAPSLKACKCKYKGAWTCGGSLVSCDVSRPKCYRPDESKEACQLGGGDCDAY
;
A
#
# COMPACT_ATOMS: atom_id res chain seq x y z
N THR A 1 -15.25 20.20 -4.01
CA THR A 1 -14.22 20.60 -3.01
C THR A 1 -13.05 19.64 -3.10
N GLY A 2 -11.92 19.91 -2.43
CA GLY A 2 -10.75 19.02 -2.47
C GLY A 2 -11.07 17.58 -2.04
N ILE A 3 -11.94 17.40 -1.05
CA ILE A 3 -12.38 16.07 -0.61
C ILE A 3 -13.20 15.32 -1.67
N SER A 4 -14.05 16.00 -2.45
CA SER A 4 -14.79 15.37 -3.56
C SER A 4 -13.83 14.83 -4.62
N GLN A 5 -12.78 15.58 -4.95
CA GLN A 5 -11.74 15.15 -5.89
C GLN A 5 -10.96 13.95 -5.33
N SER A 6 -10.60 13.98 -4.04
CA SER A 6 -9.90 12.87 -3.38
C SER A 6 -10.73 11.58 -3.38
N VAL A 7 -12.04 11.68 -3.13
CA VAL A 7 -12.94 10.53 -3.18
C VAL A 7 -13.09 9.99 -4.60
N ALA A 8 -13.25 10.86 -5.60
CA ALA A 8 -13.28 10.46 -7.01
C ALA A 8 -11.97 9.79 -7.45
N GLY A 9 -10.82 10.35 -7.08
CA GLY A 9 -9.51 9.79 -7.38
C GLY A 9 -9.31 8.39 -6.78
N LYS A 10 -9.75 8.19 -5.54
CA LYS A 10 -9.73 6.88 -4.89
C LYS A 10 -10.65 5.88 -5.59
N ALA A 11 -11.85 6.28 -5.99
CA ALA A 11 -12.76 5.44 -6.77
C ALA A 11 -12.15 5.07 -8.13
N ALA A 12 -11.29 5.93 -8.69
CA ALA A 12 -10.50 5.69 -9.90
C ALA A 12 -9.19 4.90 -9.65
N GLY A 13 -8.97 4.36 -8.45
CA GLY A 13 -7.83 3.50 -8.13
C GLY A 13 -6.61 4.21 -7.55
N GLN A 14 -6.68 5.52 -7.24
CA GLN A 14 -5.58 6.19 -6.55
C GLN A 14 -5.41 5.66 -5.13
N HIS A 15 -4.16 5.52 -4.69
CA HIS A 15 -3.83 5.13 -3.33
C HIS A 15 -3.85 6.34 -2.41
N GLY A 16 -4.49 6.21 -1.25
CA GLY A 16 -4.71 7.30 -0.31
C GLY A 16 -5.89 7.00 0.61
N MET A 17 -5.87 7.61 1.80
CA MET A 17 -7.00 7.62 2.74
C MET A 17 -7.71 8.96 2.64
N ASN A 18 -9.03 8.92 2.47
CA ASN A 18 -9.84 10.13 2.42
C ASN A 18 -10.60 10.25 3.74
N TYR A 19 -10.21 11.21 4.59
CA TYR A 19 -10.90 11.48 5.84
C TYR A 19 -11.16 12.98 6.00
N ILE A 20 -12.13 13.32 6.84
CA ILE A 20 -12.53 14.71 7.10
C ILE A 20 -12.63 14.99 8.60
N TRP A 21 -12.21 16.19 8.99
CA TRP A 21 -12.16 16.64 10.38
C TRP A 21 -12.49 18.14 10.46
N THR A 22 -12.99 18.68 11.58
CA THR A 22 -13.76 17.98 12.63
C THR A 22 -15.24 18.18 12.33
N LEU A 23 -16.01 17.08 12.21
CA LEU A 23 -17.45 17.16 11.91
C LEU A 23 -18.25 16.81 13.16
N ASP A 24 -18.95 17.78 13.74
CA ASP A 24 -19.80 17.57 14.91
C ASP A 24 -21.31 17.65 14.61
N LYS A 25 -21.67 18.08 13.39
CA LYS A 25 -23.05 18.18 12.91
C LYS A 25 -23.48 16.90 12.18
N LYS A 26 -24.58 16.28 12.63
CA LYS A 26 -25.15 15.04 12.03
C LYS A 26 -25.34 15.14 10.51
N SER A 27 -25.91 16.24 10.02
CA SER A 27 -26.18 16.42 8.58
C SER A 27 -24.90 16.50 7.76
N SER A 28 -23.86 17.13 8.29
CA SER A 28 -22.53 17.19 7.66
C SER A 28 -21.89 15.80 7.64
N MET A 29 -21.90 15.07 8.76
CA MET A 29 -21.41 13.68 8.78
C MET A 29 -22.10 12.83 7.71
N ARG A 30 -23.44 12.88 7.63
CA ARG A 30 -24.22 12.13 6.63
C ARG A 30 -23.76 12.46 5.21
N THR A 31 -23.66 13.75 4.89
CA THR A 31 -23.24 14.23 3.57
C THR A 31 -21.89 13.64 3.15
N TYR A 32 -20.93 13.57 4.07
CA TYR A 32 -19.59 13.06 3.76
C TYR A 32 -19.53 11.52 3.77
N ILE A 33 -20.34 10.84 4.58
CA ILE A 33 -20.51 9.38 4.47
C ILE A 33 -21.10 9.02 3.09
N GLU A 34 -22.15 9.72 2.66
CA GLU A 34 -22.77 9.53 1.33
C GLU A 34 -21.81 9.86 0.20
N LEU A 35 -20.93 10.86 0.38
CA LEU A 35 -19.87 11.16 -0.58
C LEU A 35 -18.88 10.00 -0.75
N GLY A 36 -18.68 9.18 0.30
CA GLY A 36 -17.74 8.06 0.27
C GLY A 36 -16.39 8.33 0.95
N VAL A 37 -16.33 9.23 1.94
CA VAL A 37 -15.13 9.36 2.78
C VAL A 37 -14.91 8.08 3.60
N GLN A 38 -13.65 7.72 3.84
CA GLN A 38 -13.27 6.53 4.63
C GLN A 38 -13.14 6.82 6.12
N GLY A 39 -13.00 8.09 6.51
CA GLY A 39 -12.85 8.48 7.91
C GLY A 39 -13.57 9.78 8.24
N ILE A 40 -14.18 9.82 9.42
CA ILE A 40 -14.70 11.04 10.04
C ILE A 40 -14.03 11.19 11.40
N VAL A 41 -13.45 12.36 11.64
CA VAL A 41 -12.96 12.76 12.95
C VAL A 41 -13.99 13.71 13.56
N THR A 42 -14.43 13.40 14.79
CA THR A 42 -15.53 14.10 15.47
C THR A 42 -15.31 14.11 16.98
N ASN A 43 -15.83 15.15 17.64
CA ASN A 43 -15.98 15.20 19.09
C ASN A 43 -17.29 14.54 19.56
N ARG A 44 -18.18 14.16 18.63
CA ARG A 44 -19.51 13.58 18.89
C ARG A 44 -19.56 12.11 18.49
N VAL A 45 -18.73 11.29 19.12
CA VAL A 45 -18.53 9.86 18.77
C VAL A 45 -19.83 9.06 18.78
N ASP A 46 -20.69 9.25 19.79
CA ASP A 46 -21.98 8.54 19.87
C ASP A 46 -22.90 8.87 18.70
N LEU A 47 -22.93 10.14 18.30
CA LEU A 47 -23.74 10.60 17.17
C LEU A 47 -23.25 9.98 15.86
N ALA A 48 -21.93 9.95 15.64
CA ALA A 48 -21.34 9.33 14.47
C ALA A 48 -21.60 7.81 14.43
N LYS A 49 -21.47 7.12 15.57
CA LYS A 49 -21.77 5.70 15.72
C LYS A 49 -23.23 5.39 15.36
N THR A 50 -24.19 6.09 15.96
CA THR A 50 -25.62 5.88 15.68
C THR A 50 -25.96 6.19 14.23
N LEU A 51 -25.38 7.25 13.66
CA LEU A 51 -25.58 7.60 12.26
C LEU A 51 -25.04 6.51 11.32
N ALA A 52 -23.81 6.06 11.53
CA ALA A 52 -23.19 5.02 10.71
C ALA A 52 -24.03 3.73 10.71
N ILE A 53 -24.47 3.26 11.88
CA ILE A 53 -25.37 2.09 12.01
C ILE A 53 -26.70 2.34 11.28
N SER A 54 -27.30 3.52 11.44
CA SER A 54 -28.56 3.86 10.75
C SER A 54 -28.44 3.92 9.23
N MET A 55 -27.22 4.13 8.73
CA MET A 55 -26.89 4.12 7.31
C MET A 55 -26.45 2.74 6.81
N GLY A 56 -26.57 1.70 7.63
CA GLY A 56 -26.25 0.32 7.27
C GLY A 56 -24.76 -0.04 7.31
N LEU A 57 -23.90 0.84 7.85
CA LEU A 57 -22.48 0.53 8.01
C LEU A 57 -22.27 -0.45 9.15
N LYS A 58 -21.50 -1.51 8.89
CA LYS A 58 -21.06 -2.46 9.92
C LYS A 58 -19.82 -1.93 10.61
N LEU A 59 -19.91 -1.71 11.91
CA LEU A 59 -18.77 -1.27 12.72
C LEU A 59 -17.96 -2.48 13.17
N ALA A 60 -16.64 -2.40 13.03
CA ALA A 60 -15.73 -3.41 13.56
C ALA A 60 -15.78 -3.43 15.11
N THR A 61 -15.73 -4.63 15.67
CA THR A 61 -15.55 -4.87 17.10
C THR A 61 -14.06 -5.05 17.42
N PRO A 62 -13.63 -4.98 18.69
CA PRO A 62 -12.25 -5.31 19.06
C PRO A 62 -11.81 -6.73 18.64
N SER A 63 -12.76 -7.66 18.49
CA SER A 63 -12.53 -9.03 18.02
C SER A 63 -12.55 -9.19 16.49
N SER A 64 -12.87 -8.13 15.74
CA SER A 64 -12.91 -8.20 14.28
C SER A 64 -11.49 -8.27 13.72
N SER A 65 -11.23 -9.19 12.80
CA SER A 65 -9.96 -9.24 12.08
C SER A 65 -9.83 -8.02 11.16
N ILE A 66 -8.73 -7.30 11.30
CA ILE A 66 -8.38 -6.23 10.37
C ILE A 66 -7.54 -6.87 9.26
N PRO A 67 -7.99 -6.85 8.00
CA PRO A 67 -7.19 -7.40 6.91
C PRO A 67 -5.86 -6.66 6.81
N VAL A 68 -4.77 -7.41 6.60
CA VAL A 68 -3.45 -6.81 6.37
C VAL A 68 -3.54 -5.91 5.15
N ALA A 69 -2.94 -4.72 5.25
CA ALA A 69 -2.84 -3.82 4.11
C ALA A 69 -2.12 -4.54 2.96
N THR A 70 -2.83 -4.81 1.86
CA THR A 70 -2.29 -5.54 0.70
C THR A 70 -1.55 -4.64 -0.29
N ALA A 71 -1.57 -3.32 -0.07
CA ALA A 71 -0.89 -2.36 -0.92
C ALA A 71 0.52 -2.09 -0.43
N SER A 72 1.48 -2.91 -0.85
CA SER A 72 2.89 -2.54 -0.88
C SER A 72 3.12 -1.67 -2.11
N LEU A 73 3.20 -0.35 -1.92
CA LEU A 73 3.59 0.56 -3.00
C LEU A 73 5.11 0.54 -3.10
N PRO A 74 5.70 0.03 -4.19
CA PRO A 74 7.13 0.14 -4.38
C PRO A 74 7.49 1.62 -4.42
N SER A 75 8.44 2.03 -3.59
CA SER A 75 9.09 3.34 -3.72
C SER A 75 9.47 3.60 -5.18
N PRO A 76 9.14 4.78 -5.75
CA PRO A 76 9.34 5.05 -7.17
C PRO A 76 10.82 5.02 -7.59
N ASN A 77 11.75 5.14 -6.65
CA ASN A 77 13.17 5.34 -6.94
C ASN A 77 14.11 4.35 -6.23
N LYS A 78 13.59 3.36 -5.50
CA LYS A 78 14.43 2.34 -4.86
C LYS A 78 13.77 0.96 -4.85
N CYS A 79 14.62 -0.05 -4.75
CA CYS A 79 14.29 -1.40 -4.32
C CYS A 79 15.29 -1.80 -3.22
N ASP A 80 14.98 -2.83 -2.46
CA ASP A 80 15.85 -3.28 -1.37
C ASP A 80 15.87 -4.80 -1.21
N CYS A 81 16.92 -5.31 -0.57
CA CYS A 81 17.15 -6.74 -0.41
C CYS A 81 17.71 -7.06 0.97
N ASP A 82 17.19 -8.12 1.59
CA ASP A 82 17.64 -8.61 2.88
C ASP A 82 18.58 -9.81 2.70
N TYR A 83 19.52 -9.94 3.63
CA TYR A 83 20.39 -11.11 3.67
C TYR A 83 19.68 -12.26 4.39
N HIS A 84 19.74 -13.43 3.78
CA HIS A 84 19.39 -14.69 4.40
C HIS A 84 20.57 -15.67 4.24
N LYS A 85 20.60 -16.73 5.05
CA LYS A 85 21.70 -17.70 5.00
C LYS A 85 21.85 -18.28 3.59
N GLY A 86 22.91 -17.87 2.89
CA GLY A 86 23.23 -18.35 1.55
C GLY A 86 23.05 -17.35 0.41
N GLY A 87 22.53 -16.13 0.64
CA GLY A 87 22.32 -15.14 -0.43
C GLY A 87 21.36 -14.02 -0.04
N CYS A 88 20.78 -13.36 -1.06
CA CYS A 88 19.84 -12.26 -0.85
C CYS A 88 18.40 -12.62 -1.28
N THR A 89 17.41 -11.98 -0.64
CA THR A 89 16.01 -11.94 -1.09
C THR A 89 15.57 -10.48 -1.23
N ILE A 90 14.59 -10.19 -2.09
CA ILE A 90 14.01 -8.85 -2.22
C ILE A 90 13.11 -8.63 -1.01
N SER A 91 13.41 -7.60 -0.23
CA SER A 91 12.56 -7.13 0.87
C SER A 91 11.70 -5.94 0.45
N TRP A 92 12.07 -5.28 -0.65
CA TRP A 92 11.28 -4.20 -1.23
C TRP A 92 11.33 -4.22 -2.76
N PRO A 93 10.20 -4.46 -3.44
CA PRO A 93 10.18 -4.66 -4.89
C PRO A 93 10.58 -3.40 -5.67
N ALA A 94 10.98 -3.61 -6.92
CA ALA A 94 11.23 -2.52 -7.85
C ALA A 94 9.89 -1.82 -8.24
N PRO A 95 9.93 -0.54 -8.65
CA PRO A 95 8.81 0.10 -9.31
C PRO A 95 8.57 -0.50 -10.70
N SER A 96 7.36 -0.28 -11.24
CA SER A 96 7.01 -0.72 -12.59
C SER A 96 8.02 -0.24 -13.63
N LEU A 97 8.31 -1.08 -14.61
CA LEU A 97 9.32 -0.91 -15.67
C LEU A 97 10.78 -0.90 -15.18
N LYS A 98 11.04 -1.39 -13.97
CA LYS A 98 12.38 -1.65 -13.43
C LYS A 98 12.46 -3.05 -12.80
N ALA A 99 13.68 -3.53 -12.60
CA ALA A 99 13.96 -4.72 -11.79
C ALA A 99 14.93 -4.39 -10.65
N CYS A 100 14.92 -5.23 -9.62
CA CYS A 100 15.80 -5.07 -8.47
C CYS A 100 17.00 -5.99 -8.59
N LYS A 101 18.19 -5.41 -8.64
CA LYS A 101 19.45 -6.15 -8.58
C LYS A 101 19.92 -6.24 -7.14
N CYS A 102 19.66 -7.38 -6.50
CA CYS A 102 20.22 -7.67 -5.17
C CYS A 102 21.72 -7.95 -5.28
N LYS A 103 22.48 -7.49 -4.27
CA LYS A 103 23.90 -7.78 -4.17
C LYS A 103 24.33 -7.87 -2.71
N TYR A 104 25.06 -8.92 -2.36
CA TYR A 104 25.73 -9.03 -1.07
C TYR A 104 26.73 -7.87 -0.87
N LYS A 105 26.64 -7.20 0.27
CA LYS A 105 27.45 -6.02 0.61
C LYS A 105 28.54 -6.32 1.66
N GLY A 106 28.61 -7.54 2.17
CA GLY A 106 29.48 -7.91 3.29
C GLY A 106 28.76 -7.85 4.63
N ALA A 107 29.41 -8.34 5.70
CA ALA A 107 28.87 -8.34 7.06
C ALA A 107 27.43 -8.90 7.20
N TRP A 108 27.09 -9.95 6.44
CA TRP A 108 25.74 -10.54 6.42
C TRP A 108 24.65 -9.52 6.03
N THR A 109 24.97 -8.62 5.09
CA THR A 109 24.03 -7.63 4.56
C THR A 109 23.89 -7.75 3.05
N CYS A 110 22.68 -7.47 2.57
CA CYS A 110 22.35 -7.31 1.16
C CYS A 110 21.84 -5.89 0.92
N GLY A 111 21.79 -5.49 -0.34
CA GLY A 111 21.10 -4.27 -0.73
C GLY A 111 20.66 -4.32 -2.19
N GLY A 112 19.62 -3.54 -2.49
CA GLY A 112 19.03 -3.45 -3.82
C GLY A 112 19.61 -2.31 -4.67
N SER A 113 19.52 -2.44 -5.98
CA SER A 113 19.78 -1.35 -6.94
C SER A 113 18.84 -1.48 -8.13
N LEU A 114 18.25 -0.36 -8.57
CA LEU A 114 17.35 -0.37 -9.72
C LEU A 114 18.12 -0.55 -11.02
N VAL A 115 17.66 -1.49 -11.85
CA VAL A 115 18.15 -1.72 -13.20
C VAL A 115 16.99 -1.73 -14.19
N SER A 116 17.29 -1.53 -15.47
CA SER A 116 16.31 -1.74 -16.53
C SER A 116 15.93 -3.22 -16.61
N CYS A 117 14.66 -3.51 -16.88
CA CYS A 117 14.17 -4.87 -17.09
C CYS A 117 13.75 -5.12 -18.54
N ASP A 118 13.70 -6.39 -18.90
CA ASP A 118 13.08 -6.84 -20.15
C ASP A 118 11.56 -6.64 -20.06
N VAL A 119 11.05 -5.70 -20.85
CA VAL A 119 9.63 -5.32 -20.91
C VAL A 119 8.73 -6.42 -21.48
N SER A 120 9.27 -7.51 -22.03
CA SER A 120 8.47 -8.67 -22.41
C SER A 120 8.06 -9.53 -21.20
N ARG A 121 8.72 -9.35 -20.05
CA ARG A 121 8.54 -10.18 -18.84
C ARG A 121 7.44 -9.59 -17.94
N PRO A 122 6.48 -10.40 -17.44
CA PRO A 122 5.39 -9.91 -16.58
C PRO A 122 5.87 -9.16 -15.33
N LYS A 123 6.98 -9.62 -14.72
CA LYS A 123 7.60 -9.00 -13.54
C LYS A 123 8.23 -7.63 -13.80
N CYS A 124 8.40 -7.22 -15.06
CA CYS A 124 8.82 -5.87 -15.39
C CYS A 124 7.67 -4.87 -15.19
N TYR A 125 6.43 -5.24 -15.54
CA TYR A 125 5.25 -4.38 -15.32
C TYR A 125 4.70 -4.48 -13.90
N ARG A 126 4.74 -5.68 -13.32
CA ARG A 126 4.25 -5.98 -11.97
C ARG A 126 5.36 -6.65 -11.16
N PRO A 127 6.40 -5.90 -10.75
CA PRO A 127 7.44 -6.44 -9.89
C PRO A 127 6.85 -6.81 -8.53
N ASP A 128 7.45 -7.82 -7.91
CA ASP A 128 7.16 -8.25 -6.55
C ASP A 128 8.42 -8.82 -5.90
N GLU A 129 8.28 -9.43 -4.73
CA GLU A 129 9.37 -9.98 -3.92
C GLU A 129 9.70 -11.43 -4.33
N SER A 130 9.42 -11.85 -5.57
CA SER A 130 9.63 -13.24 -6.00
C SER A 130 11.05 -13.47 -6.53
N LYS A 131 11.49 -14.74 -6.52
CA LYS A 131 12.78 -15.16 -7.09
C LYS A 131 12.92 -14.74 -8.55
N GLU A 132 11.84 -14.84 -9.33
CA GLU A 132 11.83 -14.44 -10.74
C GLU A 132 12.05 -12.93 -10.91
N ALA A 133 11.53 -12.09 -10.00
CA ALA A 133 11.76 -10.65 -10.02
C ALA A 133 13.23 -10.30 -9.71
N CYS A 134 13.86 -11.02 -8.78
CA CYS A 134 15.30 -10.88 -8.49
C CYS A 134 16.16 -11.31 -9.68
N GLN A 135 15.84 -12.46 -10.28
CA GLN A 135 16.56 -12.97 -11.45
C GLN A 135 16.43 -12.04 -12.66
N LEU A 136 15.27 -11.40 -12.85
CA LEU A 136 15.08 -10.37 -13.87
C LEU A 136 16.02 -9.17 -13.69
N GLY A 137 16.38 -8.85 -12.45
CA GLY A 137 17.37 -7.80 -12.13
C GLY A 137 18.83 -8.26 -12.25
N GLY A 138 19.09 -9.55 -12.47
CA GLY A 138 20.43 -10.11 -12.53
C GLY A 138 21.23 -9.95 -11.23
N GLY A 139 20.55 -10.12 -10.09
CA GLY A 139 21.13 -10.03 -8.75
C GLY A 139 21.56 -11.38 -8.16
N ASP A 140 22.06 -11.32 -6.92
CA ASP A 140 22.20 -12.47 -6.02
C ASP A 140 20.80 -12.85 -5.51
N CYS A 141 20.35 -14.07 -5.83
CA CYS A 141 19.02 -14.59 -5.50
C CYS A 141 19.11 -15.98 -4.86
N ASP A 142 20.22 -16.30 -4.20
CA ASP A 142 20.55 -17.66 -3.77
C ASP A 142 19.80 -18.09 -2.49
N ALA A 143 19.21 -17.14 -1.76
CA ALA A 143 18.47 -17.41 -0.53
C ALA A 143 16.94 -17.44 -0.67
N TYR A 144 16.43 -17.54 -1.91
CA TYR A 144 15.02 -17.80 -2.23
C TYR A 144 14.69 -19.28 -2.29
#